data_AF-A0A3B0ZVD0-F1
#
_entry.id   AF-A0A3B0ZVD0-F1
#
_cell.length_a   1.000
_cell.length_b   1.000
_cell.length_c   1.000
_cell.angle_alpha   90.00
_cell.angle_beta   90.00
_cell.angle_gamma   90.00
#
_symmetry.space_group_name_H-M   'P 1'
#
loop_
_entity.id
_entity.type
_entity.pdbx_description
1 polymer ?
#
loop_
_entity_poly.entity_id
_entity_poly.type
_entity_poly.pdbx_seq_one_letter_code
_entity_poly.pdbx_strand_id
1 'polypeptide(L)'
;MPLSLNTRVLIAASAVLFSFFGLAEITLEKIYHDSIEQDLEERMFGHVYALISAAEMGDDGRLIMDKELPDTRFYDPESGLFGEVSSNDGSWLWRSESIEAMSIPFTKNLPRLAESGRQITLPDGQRLYLFSYGVVWSDSPDPGQDYTFSVAQDMTEFDARITAFRSSLWGTLGGVALLLLAVQWGI
;
A
#
# COMPACT_ATOMS: atom_id res chain seq x y z
N MET A 1 11.41 -11.77 56.67
CA MET A 1 11.66 -10.32 56.47
C MET A 1 10.48 -9.79 55.66
N PRO A 2 9.57 -8.98 56.23
CA PRO A 2 8.35 -8.60 55.52
C PRO A 2 8.72 -7.67 54.35
N LEU A 3 8.29 -8.01 53.13
CA LEU A 3 8.47 -7.14 51.97
C LEU A 3 7.84 -5.78 52.28
N SER A 4 8.63 -4.71 52.19
CA SER A 4 8.19 -3.36 52.52
C SER A 4 7.04 -2.94 51.60
N LEU A 5 6.19 -2.03 52.09
CA LEU A 5 5.05 -1.50 51.35
C LEU A 5 5.49 -0.94 49.97
N ASN A 6 6.69 -0.36 49.91
CA ASN A 6 7.31 0.13 48.67
C ASN A 6 7.55 -0.98 47.64
N THR A 7 8.01 -2.17 48.05
CA THR A 7 8.23 -3.28 47.12
C THR A 7 6.93 -3.75 46.45
N ARG A 8 5.81 -3.75 47.19
CA ARG A 8 4.49 -4.11 46.62
C ARG A 8 3.99 -3.06 45.64
N VAL A 9 4.18 -1.77 45.94
CA VAL A 9 3.80 -0.67 45.04
C VAL A 9 4.65 -0.68 43.76
N LEU A 10 5.95 -0.95 43.89
CA LEU A 10 6.88 -1.11 42.77
C LEU A 10 6.49 -2.24 41.82
N ILE A 11 6.15 -3.42 42.36
CA ILE A 11 5.73 -4.58 41.56
C ILE A 11 4.40 -4.29 40.86
N ALA A 12 3.44 -3.67 41.55
CA ALA A 12 2.16 -3.31 40.96
C ALA A 12 2.32 -2.28 39.83
N ALA A 13 3.12 -1.24 40.04
CA ALA A 13 3.40 -0.22 39.02
C ALA A 13 4.11 -0.82 37.79
N SER A 14 5.10 -1.70 38.00
CA SER A 14 5.82 -2.39 36.91
C SER A 14 4.89 -3.30 36.10
N ALA A 15 4.00 -4.03 36.77
CA ALA A 15 3.03 -4.90 36.11
C ALA A 15 2.00 -4.10 35.29
N VAL A 16 1.54 -2.96 35.83
CA VAL A 16 0.64 -2.04 35.11
C VAL A 16 1.34 -1.42 33.91
N LEU A 17 2.61 -1.01 34.04
CA LEU A 17 3.41 -0.53 32.92
C LEU A 17 3.52 -1.59 31.84
N PHE A 18 4.05 -2.78 32.15
CA PHE A 18 4.20 -3.85 31.17
C PHE A 18 2.88 -4.19 30.46
N SER A 19 1.76 -4.20 31.20
CA SER A 19 0.44 -4.42 30.61
C SER A 19 0.03 -3.28 29.68
N PHE A 20 0.27 -2.02 30.07
CA PHE A 20 -0.04 -0.85 29.24
C PHE A 20 0.80 -0.82 27.97
N PHE A 21 2.10 -1.11 28.06
CA PHE A 21 3.01 -1.20 26.91
C PHE A 21 2.63 -2.36 25.98
N GLY A 22 2.35 -3.55 26.51
CA GLY A 22 1.90 -4.68 25.69
C GLY A 22 0.54 -4.43 25.02
N LEU A 23 -0.40 -3.78 25.72
CA LEU A 23 -1.68 -3.37 25.13
C LEU A 23 -1.50 -2.29 24.07
N ALA A 24 -0.63 -1.31 24.29
CA ALA A 24 -0.33 -0.27 23.32
C ALA A 24 0.34 -0.85 22.06
N GLU A 25 1.24 -1.81 22.21
CA GLU A 25 1.90 -2.50 21.10
C GLU A 25 0.88 -3.25 20.21
N ILE A 26 -0.01 -4.04 20.82
CA ILE A 26 -1.07 -4.78 20.10
C ILE A 26 -2.06 -3.80 19.43
N THR A 27 -2.46 -2.76 20.14
CA THR A 27 -3.43 -1.79 19.64
C THR A 27 -2.85 -0.98 18.49
N LEU A 28 -1.57 -0.60 18.58
CA LEU A 28 -0.90 0.17 17.55
C LEU A 28 -0.65 -0.67 16.30
N GLU A 29 -0.31 -1.94 16.44
CA GLU A 29 -0.17 -2.87 15.31
C GLU A 29 -1.48 -3.00 14.52
N LYS A 30 -2.62 -3.06 15.22
CA LYS A 30 -3.94 -3.12 14.58
C LYS A 30 -4.34 -1.80 13.90
N ILE A 31 -4.15 -0.66 14.57
CA ILE A 31 -4.48 0.67 14.01
C ILE A 31 -3.58 0.98 12.80
N TYR A 32 -2.33 0.51 12.80
CA TYR A 32 -1.42 0.73 11.68
C TYR A 32 -1.82 -0.02 10.42
N HIS A 33 -2.20 -1.30 10.53
CA HIS A 33 -2.60 -2.09 9.36
C HIS A 33 -3.78 -1.45 8.62
N ASP A 34 -4.85 -1.10 9.34
CA ASP A 34 -6.06 -0.55 8.73
C ASP A 34 -5.80 0.84 8.10
N SER A 35 -4.97 1.68 8.73
CA SER A 35 -4.62 3.01 8.21
C SER A 35 -3.69 2.95 7.00
N ILE A 36 -2.84 1.93 6.91
CA ILE A 36 -1.86 1.75 5.83
C ILE A 36 -2.54 1.28 4.55
N GLU A 37 -3.51 0.37 4.67
CA GLU A 37 -4.23 -0.17 3.52
C GLU A 37 -5.09 0.92 2.87
N GLN A 38 -5.79 1.73 3.68
CA GLN A 38 -6.57 2.86 3.16
C GLN A 38 -5.68 3.91 2.48
N ASP A 39 -4.57 4.31 3.11
CA ASP A 39 -3.61 5.24 2.50
C ASP A 39 -3.03 4.71 1.18
N LEU A 40 -2.79 3.39 1.10
CA LEU A 40 -2.27 2.74 -0.11
C LEU A 40 -3.33 2.73 -1.21
N GLU A 41 -4.57 2.36 -0.90
CA GLU A 41 -5.68 2.38 -1.86
C GLU A 41 -5.94 3.78 -2.42
N GLU A 42 -5.99 4.81 -1.57
CA GLU A 42 -6.18 6.19 -2.02
C GLU A 42 -5.05 6.64 -2.96
N ARG A 43 -3.80 6.25 -2.68
CA ARG A 43 -2.66 6.53 -3.56
C ARG A 43 -2.75 5.77 -4.88
N MET A 44 -3.12 4.49 -4.85
CA MET A 44 -3.30 3.68 -6.06
C MET A 44 -4.42 4.23 -6.93
N PHE A 45 -5.52 4.65 -6.32
CA PHE A 45 -6.61 5.32 -7.02
C PHE A 45 -6.13 6.61 -7.70
N GLY A 46 -5.29 7.39 -7.03
CA GLY A 46 -4.62 8.56 -7.62
C GLY A 46 -3.80 8.22 -8.87
N HIS A 47 -3.02 7.13 -8.85
CA HIS A 47 -2.23 6.68 -10.00
C HIS A 47 -3.11 6.20 -11.15
N VAL A 48 -4.17 5.44 -10.86
CA VAL A 48 -5.14 5.03 -11.88
C VAL A 48 -5.80 6.26 -12.50
N TYR A 49 -6.20 7.25 -11.70
CA TYR A 49 -6.80 8.48 -12.21
C TYR A 49 -5.84 9.28 -13.10
N ALA A 50 -4.55 9.29 -12.76
CA ALA A 50 -3.52 9.87 -13.61
C ALA A 50 -3.44 9.15 -14.98
N LEU A 51 -3.49 7.81 -15.00
CA LEU A 51 -3.55 7.04 -16.25
C LEU A 51 -4.82 7.34 -17.05
N ILE A 52 -5.97 7.44 -16.38
CA ILE A 52 -7.24 7.82 -17.03
C ILE A 52 -7.14 9.22 -17.62
N SER A 53 -6.53 10.17 -16.92
CA SER A 53 -6.39 11.55 -17.40
C SER A 53 -5.45 11.71 -18.59
N ALA A 54 -4.49 10.79 -18.74
CA ALA A 54 -3.56 10.75 -19.86
C ALA A 54 -4.06 9.88 -21.03
N ALA A 55 -5.20 9.21 -20.85
CA ALA A 55 -5.86 8.47 -21.90
C ALA A 55 -6.73 9.41 -22.73
N GLU A 56 -6.61 9.30 -24.04
CA GLU A 56 -7.41 10.04 -25.01
C GLU A 56 -8.10 9.08 -25.98
N MET A 57 -9.18 9.53 -26.61
CA MET A 57 -9.81 8.76 -27.68
C MET A 57 -9.23 9.19 -29.02
N GLY A 58 -8.62 8.25 -29.73
CA GLY A 58 -8.11 8.46 -31.07
C GLY A 58 -9.22 8.62 -32.10
N ASP A 59 -8.85 9.10 -33.28
CA ASP A 59 -9.76 9.31 -34.41
C ASP A 59 -10.46 8.02 -34.90
N ASP A 60 -9.91 6.85 -34.57
CA ASP A 60 -10.44 5.53 -34.89
C ASP A 60 -11.43 5.00 -33.84
N GLY A 61 -11.74 5.79 -32.82
CA GLY A 61 -12.62 5.41 -31.71
C GLY A 61 -11.98 4.42 -30.73
N ARG A 62 -10.64 4.28 -30.74
CA ARG A 62 -9.91 3.48 -29.75
C ARG A 62 -9.17 4.38 -28.77
N LEU A 63 -8.95 3.85 -27.58
CA LEU A 63 -8.16 4.56 -26.57
C LEU A 63 -6.68 4.58 -26.99
N ILE A 64 -6.08 5.75 -26.90
CA ILE A 64 -4.66 5.99 -27.07
C ILE A 64 -4.12 6.56 -25.76
N MET A 65 -2.92 6.16 -25.37
CA MET A 65 -2.23 6.74 -24.22
C MET A 65 -1.22 7.77 -24.71
N ASP A 66 -1.20 8.93 -24.07
CA ASP A 66 -0.13 9.90 -24.28
C ASP A 66 1.23 9.27 -23.88
N LYS A 67 2.26 9.62 -24.65
CA LYS A 67 3.64 9.24 -24.33
C LYS A 67 4.20 10.00 -23.14
N GLU A 68 3.61 11.12 -22.73
CA GLU A 68 4.03 11.89 -21.56
C GLU A 68 3.01 11.76 -20.40
N LEU A 69 3.23 10.76 -19.56
CA LEU A 69 2.51 10.55 -18.31
C LEU A 69 3.01 11.55 -17.26
N PRO A 70 2.12 12.10 -16.42
CA PRO A 70 2.51 13.03 -15.36
C PRO A 70 3.51 12.44 -14.36
N ASP A 71 3.45 11.12 -14.14
CA ASP A 71 4.32 10.42 -13.21
C ASP A 71 5.44 9.71 -13.97
N THR A 72 6.66 10.24 -13.85
CA THR A 72 7.83 9.72 -14.58
C THR A 72 8.21 8.31 -14.17
N ARG A 73 7.70 7.83 -13.03
CA ARG A 73 7.96 6.47 -12.52
C ARG A 73 7.45 5.39 -13.47
N PHE A 74 6.42 5.68 -14.28
CA PHE A 74 5.98 4.73 -15.32
C PHE A 74 7.03 4.48 -16.42
N TYR A 75 8.06 5.32 -16.53
CA TYR A 75 9.18 5.13 -17.45
C TYR A 75 10.40 4.49 -16.82
N ASP A 76 10.44 4.40 -15.50
CA ASP A 76 11.60 3.93 -14.75
C ASP A 76 11.34 2.50 -14.22
N PRO A 77 12.04 1.48 -14.74
CA PRO A 77 11.92 0.11 -14.27
C PRO A 77 12.28 -0.08 -12.79
N GLU A 78 13.13 0.80 -12.22
CA GLU A 78 13.54 0.73 -10.81
C GLU A 78 12.57 1.47 -9.87
N SER A 79 11.58 2.19 -10.40
CA SER A 79 10.63 2.96 -9.59
C SER A 79 9.68 2.09 -8.76
N GLY A 80 9.53 0.82 -9.12
CA GLY A 80 8.55 -0.09 -8.53
C GLY A 80 7.10 0.30 -8.81
N LEU A 81 6.82 1.18 -9.79
CA LEU A 81 5.47 1.55 -10.22
C LEU A 81 5.22 1.08 -11.65
N PHE A 82 4.11 0.38 -11.84
CA PHE A 82 3.78 -0.31 -13.07
C PHE A 82 2.35 0.02 -13.49
N GLY A 83 2.11 0.30 -14.77
CA GLY A 83 0.78 0.60 -15.31
C GLY A 83 0.41 -0.30 -16.51
N GLU A 84 -0.78 -0.87 -16.51
CA GLU A 84 -1.36 -1.60 -17.64
C GLU A 84 -2.77 -1.05 -17.92
N VAL A 85 -3.09 -0.79 -19.19
CA VAL A 85 -4.46 -0.47 -19.60
C VAL A 85 -4.87 -1.47 -20.67
N SER A 86 -5.99 -2.16 -20.45
CA SER A 86 -6.47 -3.18 -21.37
C SER A 86 -7.92 -2.94 -21.74
N SER A 87 -8.26 -3.10 -23.01
CA SER A 87 -9.65 -3.16 -23.45
C SER A 87 -10.30 -4.46 -22.96
N ASN A 88 -11.56 -4.40 -22.53
CA ASN A 88 -12.29 -5.55 -22.01
C ASN A 88 -12.60 -6.61 -23.08
N ASP A 89 -12.56 -6.24 -24.37
CA ASP A 89 -12.64 -7.15 -25.50
C ASP A 89 -11.29 -7.84 -25.84
N GLY A 90 -10.20 -7.43 -25.17
CA GLY A 90 -8.85 -7.91 -25.39
C GLY A 90 -8.18 -7.45 -26.69
N SER A 91 -8.80 -6.53 -27.45
CA SER A 91 -8.30 -6.08 -28.74
C SER A 91 -7.15 -5.07 -28.64
N TRP A 92 -6.98 -4.46 -27.47
CA TRP A 92 -5.99 -3.43 -27.21
C TRP A 92 -5.39 -3.54 -25.81
N LEU A 93 -4.08 -3.31 -25.73
CA LEU A 93 -3.29 -3.39 -24.50
C LEU A 93 -2.16 -2.38 -24.56
N TRP A 94 -2.08 -1.53 -23.54
CA TRP A 94 -0.96 -0.65 -23.28
C TRP A 94 -0.29 -1.04 -21.96
N ARG A 95 1.04 -0.90 -21.92
CA ARG A 95 1.86 -1.12 -20.73
C ARG A 95 2.88 -0.01 -20.61
N SER A 96 3.16 0.39 -19.38
CA SER A 96 4.24 1.32 -19.05
C SER A 96 5.61 0.71 -19.38
N GLU A 97 6.59 1.55 -19.70
CA GLU A 97 7.96 1.11 -19.99
C GLU A 97 8.61 0.45 -18.77
N SER A 98 8.21 0.84 -17.56
CA SER A 98 8.66 0.20 -16.32
C SER A 98 8.32 -1.30 -16.23
N ILE A 99 7.34 -1.80 -16.98
CA ILE A 99 6.92 -3.23 -16.95
C ILE A 99 7.80 -4.12 -17.85
N GLU A 100 8.62 -3.57 -18.73
CA GLU A 100 9.18 -4.28 -19.90
C GLU A 100 9.90 -5.61 -19.58
N ALA A 101 10.48 -5.74 -18.38
CA ALA A 101 11.17 -6.95 -17.92
C ALA A 101 10.34 -7.89 -17.02
N MET A 102 9.05 -7.60 -16.77
CA MET A 102 8.25 -8.27 -15.74
C MET A 102 6.87 -8.68 -16.23
N SER A 103 6.42 -9.87 -15.82
CA SER A 103 5.06 -10.37 -16.10
C SER A 103 4.20 -10.26 -14.87
N ILE A 104 3.44 -9.18 -14.76
CA ILE A 104 2.50 -8.96 -13.66
C ILE A 104 1.10 -9.46 -14.07
N PRO A 105 0.46 -10.35 -13.29
CA PRO A 105 -0.89 -10.84 -13.58
C PRO A 105 -1.93 -9.78 -13.16
N PHE A 106 -2.10 -8.74 -13.97
CA PHE A 106 -3.13 -7.72 -13.74
C PHE A 106 -4.55 -8.30 -13.83
N THR A 107 -5.48 -7.67 -13.11
CA THR A 107 -6.91 -7.97 -13.25
C THR A 107 -7.40 -7.40 -14.58
N LYS A 108 -8.15 -8.20 -15.33
CA LYS A 108 -8.68 -7.82 -16.65
C LYS A 108 -10.18 -7.95 -16.66
N ASN A 109 -10.83 -7.26 -17.60
CA ASN A 109 -12.26 -7.34 -17.86
C ASN A 109 -13.10 -6.95 -16.63
N LEU A 110 -12.69 -5.90 -15.93
CA LEU A 110 -13.47 -5.39 -14.81
C LEU A 110 -14.77 -4.77 -15.32
N PRO A 111 -15.91 -5.04 -14.64
CA PRO A 111 -17.17 -4.37 -14.93
C PRO A 111 -17.08 -2.86 -14.73
N ARG A 112 -18.08 -2.15 -15.24
CA ARG A 112 -18.21 -0.69 -15.15
C ARG A 112 -18.16 -0.21 -13.70
N LEU A 113 -17.28 0.75 -13.39
CA LEU A 113 -17.05 1.31 -12.05
C LEU A 113 -16.67 0.25 -10.99
N ALA A 114 -16.25 -0.95 -11.42
CA ALA A 114 -15.75 -1.96 -10.49
C ALA A 114 -14.28 -1.70 -10.21
N GLU A 115 -13.90 -1.84 -8.94
CA GLU A 115 -12.53 -1.77 -8.47
C GLU A 115 -12.08 -3.12 -7.93
N SER A 116 -10.78 -3.39 -8.03
CA SER A 116 -10.18 -4.59 -7.47
C SER A 116 -8.78 -4.27 -6.97
N GLY A 117 -8.64 -4.19 -5.65
CA GLY A 117 -7.37 -4.21 -4.94
C GLY A 117 -6.99 -5.64 -4.58
N ARG A 118 -5.74 -6.05 -4.83
CA ARG A 118 -5.20 -7.31 -4.31
C ARG A 118 -3.69 -7.27 -4.16
N GLN A 119 -3.20 -7.96 -3.16
CA GLN A 119 -1.77 -8.21 -3.03
C GLN A 119 -1.38 -9.52 -3.72
N ILE A 120 -0.26 -9.52 -4.43
CA ILE A 120 0.34 -10.72 -5.02
C ILE A 120 1.80 -10.87 -4.58
N THR A 121 2.31 -12.08 -4.70
CA THR A 121 3.74 -12.36 -4.57
C THR A 121 4.22 -13.01 -5.85
N LEU A 122 5.23 -12.40 -6.48
CA LEU A 122 5.84 -12.91 -7.70
C LEU A 122 6.74 -14.13 -7.40
N PRO A 123 7.10 -14.92 -8.42
CA PRO A 123 7.93 -16.12 -8.25
C PRO A 123 9.33 -15.85 -7.65
N ASP A 124 9.83 -14.62 -7.80
CA ASP A 124 11.09 -14.15 -7.22
C ASP A 124 10.98 -13.73 -5.75
N GLY A 125 9.75 -13.74 -5.18
CA GLY A 125 9.46 -13.33 -3.82
C GLY A 125 9.08 -11.85 -3.66
N GLN A 126 9.07 -11.06 -4.73
CA GLN A 126 8.67 -9.66 -4.68
C GLN A 126 7.16 -9.54 -4.39
N ARG A 127 6.81 -8.66 -3.45
CA ARG A 127 5.41 -8.40 -3.07
C ARG A 127 4.93 -7.16 -3.80
N LEU A 128 3.88 -7.32 -4.63
CA LEU A 128 3.25 -6.21 -5.33
C LEU A 128 1.81 -6.03 -4.84
N TYR A 129 1.39 -4.78 -4.72
CA TYR A 129 -0.02 -4.44 -4.56
C TYR A 129 -0.58 -4.02 -5.92
N LEU A 130 -1.65 -4.68 -6.36
CA LEU A 130 -2.33 -4.44 -7.62
C LEU A 130 -3.64 -3.73 -7.33
N PHE A 131 -3.92 -2.69 -8.09
CA PHE A 131 -5.19 -2.00 -8.06
C PHE A 131 -5.69 -1.78 -9.49
N SER A 132 -6.91 -2.20 -9.75
CA SER A 132 -7.53 -2.12 -11.07
C SER A 132 -8.91 -1.46 -11.00
N TYR A 133 -9.25 -0.67 -12.01
CA TYR A 133 -10.50 0.07 -12.09
C TYR A 133 -11.10 -0.02 -13.51
N GLY A 134 -12.40 -0.35 -13.59
CA GLY A 134 -13.15 -0.43 -14.84
C GLY A 134 -13.76 0.91 -15.24
N VAL A 135 -13.40 1.42 -16.42
CA VAL A 135 -13.85 2.69 -16.99
C VAL A 135 -14.62 2.46 -18.28
N VAL A 136 -15.69 3.21 -18.46
CA VAL A 136 -16.47 3.25 -19.70
C VAL A 136 -16.18 4.56 -20.39
N TRP A 137 -15.72 4.48 -21.64
CA TRP A 137 -15.38 5.69 -22.39
C TRP A 137 -16.55 6.22 -23.24
N SER A 138 -17.58 5.39 -23.45
CA SER A 138 -18.74 5.71 -24.29
C SER A 138 -20.03 5.13 -23.73
N ASP A 139 -21.12 5.90 -23.82
CA ASP A 139 -22.47 5.45 -23.42
C ASP A 139 -23.03 4.33 -24.32
N SER A 140 -22.31 3.96 -25.39
CA SER A 140 -22.67 2.81 -26.21
C SER A 140 -22.57 1.51 -25.40
N PRO A 141 -23.51 0.55 -25.57
CA PRO A 141 -23.45 -0.77 -24.95
C PRO A 141 -22.40 -1.71 -25.58
N ASP A 142 -21.42 -1.17 -26.31
CA ASP A 142 -20.37 -1.93 -26.97
C ASP A 142 -19.22 -2.24 -25.98
N PRO A 143 -18.96 -3.51 -25.64
CA PRO A 143 -17.88 -3.89 -24.72
C PRO A 143 -16.48 -3.53 -25.25
N GLY A 144 -16.32 -3.22 -26.55
CA GLY A 144 -15.07 -2.69 -27.11
C GLY A 144 -14.74 -1.25 -26.68
N GLN A 145 -15.61 -0.61 -25.90
CA GLN A 145 -15.40 0.75 -25.36
C GLN A 145 -15.34 0.78 -23.82
N ASP A 146 -15.27 -0.40 -23.20
CA ASP A 146 -15.01 -0.58 -21.77
C ASP A 146 -13.53 -0.96 -21.58
N TYR A 147 -12.82 -0.21 -20.74
CA TYR A 147 -11.39 -0.37 -20.49
C TYR A 147 -11.12 -0.63 -19.02
N THR A 148 -10.14 -1.50 -18.74
CA THR A 148 -9.63 -1.73 -17.39
C THR A 148 -8.28 -1.05 -17.25
N PHE A 149 -8.19 -0.10 -16.33
CA PHE A 149 -6.94 0.57 -15.94
C PHE A 149 -6.39 -0.14 -14.71
N SER A 150 -5.12 -0.53 -14.76
CA SER A 150 -4.47 -1.27 -13.68
C SER A 150 -3.13 -0.65 -13.34
N VAL A 151 -2.85 -0.56 -12.04
CA VAL A 151 -1.56 -0.14 -11.50
C VAL A 151 -1.06 -1.22 -10.56
N ALA A 152 0.24 -1.46 -10.55
CA ALA A 152 0.90 -2.25 -9.52
C ALA A 152 2.04 -1.46 -8.90
N GLN A 153 2.21 -1.59 -7.59
CA GLN A 153 3.32 -0.98 -6.86
C GLN A 153 4.09 -2.03 -6.06
N ASP A 154 5.42 -1.92 -6.06
CA ASP A 154 6.31 -2.68 -5.18
C ASP A 154 6.15 -2.23 -3.72
N MET A 155 5.92 -3.20 -2.85
CA MET A 155 5.73 -2.99 -1.41
C MET A 155 7.05 -2.96 -0.64
N THR A 156 8.19 -3.23 -1.27
CA THR A 156 9.49 -3.36 -0.58
C THR A 156 9.89 -2.08 0.17
N GLU A 157 9.85 -0.92 -0.49
CA GLU A 157 10.15 0.36 0.18
C GLU A 157 9.12 0.72 1.26
N PHE A 158 7.86 0.34 1.01
CA PHE A 158 6.76 0.61 1.90
C PHE A 158 6.88 -0.20 3.20
N ASP A 159 7.13 -1.51 3.07
CA ASP A 159 7.41 -2.44 4.17
C ASP A 159 8.65 -2.00 4.98
N ALA A 160 9.69 -1.48 4.32
CA ALA A 160 10.88 -0.97 4.99
C ALA A 160 10.59 0.26 5.87
N ARG A 161 9.77 1.21 5.38
CA ARG A 161 9.36 2.40 6.15
C ARG A 161 8.55 2.03 7.39
N ILE A 162 7.62 1.07 7.25
CA ILE A 162 6.84 0.54 8.38
C ILE A 162 7.76 -0.08 9.42
N THR A 163 8.71 -0.90 8.98
CA THR A 163 9.64 -1.60 9.89
C THR A 163 10.54 -0.62 10.65
N ALA A 164 11.08 0.40 9.96
CA ALA A 164 11.89 1.43 10.59
C ALA A 164 11.10 2.23 11.64
N PHE A 165 9.86 2.60 11.32
CA PHE A 165 8.97 3.28 12.25
C PHE A 165 8.68 2.43 13.50
N ARG A 166 8.37 1.13 13.31
CA ARG A 166 8.20 0.17 14.43
C ARG A 166 9.46 0.13 15.30
N SER A 167 10.65 0.00 14.71
CA SER A 167 11.90 -0.03 15.47
C SER A 167 12.12 1.23 16.32
N SER A 168 11.79 2.40 15.79
CA SER A 168 11.93 3.67 16.52
C SER A 168 10.97 3.75 17.72
N LEU A 169 9.73 3.29 17.54
CA LEU A 169 8.75 3.24 18.61
C LEU A 169 9.20 2.32 19.74
N TRP A 170 9.66 1.12 19.41
CA TRP A 170 10.18 0.17 20.39
C TRP A 170 11.37 0.72 21.18
N GLY A 171 12.30 1.39 20.49
CA GLY A 171 13.44 2.06 21.14
C GLY A 171 12.99 3.15 22.12
N THR A 172 12.00 3.94 21.73
CA THR A 172 11.48 5.04 22.56
C THR A 172 10.68 4.52 23.76
N LEU A 173 9.79 3.54 23.53
CA LEU A 173 8.98 2.90 24.58
C LEU A 173 9.88 2.17 25.58
N GLY A 174 10.86 1.40 25.10
CA GLY A 174 11.86 0.75 25.94
C GLY A 174 12.72 1.74 26.73
N GLY A 175 13.13 2.85 26.09
CA GLY A 175 13.87 3.93 26.75
C GLY A 175 13.08 4.59 27.88
N VAL A 176 11.81 4.93 27.64
CA VAL A 176 10.91 5.51 28.66
C VAL A 176 10.67 4.52 29.79
N ALA A 177 10.44 3.23 29.49
CA ALA A 177 10.28 2.19 30.50
C ALA A 177 11.53 2.06 31.39
N LEU A 178 12.74 2.04 30.80
CA LEU A 178 13.99 2.00 31.54
C LEU A 178 14.22 3.25 32.40
N LEU A 179 13.88 4.43 31.87
CA LEU A 179 14.00 5.70 32.60
C LEU A 179 13.08 5.69 33.82
N LEU A 180 11.83 5.27 33.66
CA LEU A 180 10.88 5.14 34.76
C LEU A 180 11.36 4.12 35.82
N LEU A 181 11.89 2.98 35.40
CA LEU A 181 12.49 1.99 36.32
C LEU A 181 13.67 2.58 37.10
N ALA A 182 14.54 3.36 36.45
CA ALA A 182 15.67 4.00 37.11
C ALA A 182 15.23 5.04 38.14
N VAL A 183 14.20 5.83 37.84
CA VAL A 183 13.60 6.79 38.78
C VAL A 183 12.99 6.03 39.97
N GLN A 184 12.30 4.93 39.72
CA GLN A 184 11.69 4.11 40.77
C GLN A 184 12.72 3.41 41.68
N TRP A 185 13.91 3.10 41.16
CA TRP A 185 15.00 2.52 41.95
C TRP A 185 15.73 3.57 42.79
N GLY A 186 15.70 4.84 42.37
CA GLY A 186 16.34 5.96 43.07
C GLY A 186 15.52 6.56 44.22
N ILE A 187 14.24 6.16 44.38
CA ILE A 187 13.30 6.62 45.41
C ILE A 187 13.11 5.53 46.48
#